data_AF-A0A850BEU7-F1
#
_entry.id   AF-A0A850BEU7-F1
#
_cell.length_a   1.000
_cell.length_b   1.000
_cell.length_c   1.000
_cell.angle_alpha   90.00
_cell.angle_beta   90.00
_cell.angle_gamma   90.00
#
_symmetry.space_group_name_H-M   'P 1'
#
loop_
_entity.id
_entity.type
_entity.pdbx_description
1 polymer ?
#
loop_
_entity_poly.entity_id
_entity_poly.type
_entity_poly.pdbx_seq_one_letter_code
_entity_poly.pdbx_strand_id
1 'polypeptide(L)'
;MTAPLAPLLEAVRKTCLPGPWSQGVKLAREGAVFGKTEKNDSISVRVRAPGQTVAPTVTLYPGDNEWTCDCVSPTDPCVHVAAAVIALTQAKTQQVPEVEAGGKVRYRLRRNQGALALDRFIVKSDGTQEVLKGPIVGPHGRPAPAFAGLALTHEDLTIDRLLGARGQGYFPVDKMAEIFGALAGATDVRLDDRKVSVSREPKRPLAMVVDQGDGVALVIDRDPSITEIVVGGVALAGTTVHPLTETELSGPRLERLPLRRQFARGELGRLVTEVLPELQKKLPVEVKSRRLPRAQGGIRPRIHFDLDTREHTLSVTANLVYGDPPEARIEDGKLVQISKRAPLRDEAAEREELARLRDELHLAPGRRVDFDGLEAARFAQKLAAFCEAVR
;
A
#
# COMPACT_ATOMS: atom_id res chain seq x y z
N MET A 1 22.48 30.03 18.89
CA MET A 1 22.81 30.14 20.32
C MET A 1 21.67 29.50 21.08
N THR A 2 21.93 28.48 21.88
CA THR A 2 20.90 27.80 22.67
C THR A 2 20.38 28.74 23.77
N ALA A 3 19.07 28.93 23.84
CA ALA A 3 18.43 29.78 24.85
C ALA A 3 18.70 29.25 26.27
N PRO A 4 18.76 30.12 27.29
CA PRO A 4 19.05 29.70 28.66
C PRO A 4 17.95 28.78 29.20
N LEU A 5 18.33 27.69 29.87
CA LEU A 5 17.39 26.73 30.47
C LEU A 5 16.77 27.21 31.80
N ALA A 6 17.35 28.24 32.43
CA ALA A 6 16.91 28.69 33.76
C ALA A 6 15.47 29.26 33.79
N PRO A 7 15.03 30.10 32.82
CA PRO A 7 13.64 30.54 32.75
C PRO A 7 12.66 29.37 32.58
N LEU A 8 13.00 28.42 31.71
CA LEU A 8 12.20 27.22 31.49
C LEU A 8 12.08 26.35 32.75
N LEU A 9 13.19 26.16 33.48
CA LEU A 9 13.17 25.43 34.76
C LEU A 9 12.19 26.06 35.76
N GLU A 10 12.20 27.40 35.87
CA GLU A 10 11.29 28.10 36.78
C GLU A 10 9.83 28.00 36.32
N ALA A 11 9.58 28.12 35.01
CA ALA A 11 8.25 27.92 34.44
C ALA A 11 7.70 26.52 34.72
N VAL A 12 8.49 25.47 34.47
CA VAL A 12 8.12 24.08 34.78
C VAL A 12 7.89 23.91 36.28
N ARG A 13 8.79 24.44 37.13
CA ARG A 13 8.68 24.32 38.59
C ARG A 13 7.41 24.93 39.14
N LYS A 14 7.00 26.09 38.62
CA LYS A 14 5.80 26.82 39.06
C LYS A 14 4.52 26.09 38.67
N THR A 15 4.50 25.47 37.49
CA THR A 15 3.31 24.80 36.94
C THR A 15 3.19 23.34 37.41
N CYS A 16 4.32 22.67 37.69
CA CYS A 16 4.35 21.27 38.09
C CYS A 16 3.75 21.04 39.48
N LEU A 17 2.91 20.00 39.60
CA LEU A 17 2.40 19.56 40.90
C LEU A 17 3.54 19.09 41.82
N PRO A 18 3.45 19.28 43.16
CA PRO A 18 4.53 18.94 44.09
C PRO A 18 4.98 17.46 44.06
N GLY A 19 4.03 16.54 43.87
CA GLY A 19 4.30 15.10 43.77
C GLY A 19 5.16 14.73 42.56
N PRO A 20 4.70 14.99 41.32
CA PRO A 20 5.48 14.82 40.10
C PRO A 20 6.83 15.54 40.12
N TRP A 21 6.90 16.75 40.69
CA TRP A 21 8.16 17.48 40.84
C TRP A 21 9.17 16.72 41.71
N SER A 22 8.75 16.26 42.89
CA SER A 22 9.60 15.51 43.82
C SER A 22 10.11 14.20 43.21
N GLN A 23 9.26 13.51 42.45
CA GLN A 23 9.65 12.33 41.69
C GLN A 23 10.64 12.67 40.56
N GLY A 24 10.44 13.79 39.87
CA GLY A 24 11.33 14.26 38.80
C GLY A 24 12.73 14.57 39.34
N VAL A 25 12.83 15.19 40.52
CA VAL A 25 14.11 15.40 41.23
C VAL A 25 14.82 14.07 41.50
N LYS A 26 14.07 13.05 41.95
CA LYS A 26 14.63 11.71 42.20
C LYS A 26 15.18 11.08 40.92
N LEU A 27 14.41 11.09 39.83
CA LEU A 27 14.84 10.54 38.53
C LEU A 27 16.07 11.26 37.98
N ALA A 28 16.12 12.59 38.09
CA ALA A 28 17.28 13.36 37.66
C ALA A 28 18.56 12.98 38.44
N ARG A 29 18.45 12.82 39.77
CA ARG A 29 19.57 12.40 40.63
C ARG A 29 20.04 10.97 40.37
N GLU A 30 19.12 10.08 40.00
CA GLU A 30 19.41 8.69 39.66
C GLU A 30 20.00 8.52 38.25
N GLY A 31 20.24 9.62 37.51
CA GLY A 31 20.81 9.56 36.16
C GLY A 31 19.85 8.96 35.13
N ALA A 32 18.54 9.12 35.34
CA ALA A 32 17.52 8.52 34.48
C ALA A 32 17.32 9.24 33.13
N VAL A 33 17.97 10.40 32.92
CA VAL A 33 17.86 11.22 31.71
C VAL A 33 19.06 10.96 30.79
N PHE A 34 18.79 10.70 29.51
CA PHE A 34 19.81 10.35 28.51
C PHE A 34 19.32 10.71 27.09
N GLY A 35 20.14 10.42 26.07
CA GLY A 35 19.69 10.53 24.68
C GLY A 35 19.57 11.96 24.18
N LYS A 36 20.32 12.89 24.79
CA LYS A 36 20.21 14.32 24.51
C LYS A 36 20.46 14.61 23.03
N THR A 37 19.49 15.24 22.38
CA THR A 37 19.58 15.75 21.01
C THR A 37 19.18 17.22 21.01
N GLU A 38 19.99 18.08 20.41
CA GLU A 38 19.66 19.50 20.22
C GLU A 38 19.41 19.78 18.74
N LYS A 39 18.29 20.44 18.42
CA LYS A 39 17.95 20.89 17.07
C LYS A 39 17.33 22.27 17.12
N ASN A 40 17.92 23.23 16.42
CA ASN A 40 17.46 24.60 16.30
C ASN A 40 17.21 25.27 17.66
N ASP A 41 15.95 25.29 18.08
CA ASP A 41 15.35 25.92 19.26
C ASP A 41 14.84 24.90 20.31
N SER A 42 15.01 23.61 20.05
CA SER A 42 14.50 22.52 20.89
C SER A 42 15.61 21.58 21.39
N ILE A 43 15.38 21.03 22.58
CA ILE A 43 16.22 20.02 23.22
C ILE A 43 15.35 18.81 23.55
N SER A 44 15.67 17.66 22.98
CA SER A 44 14.97 16.40 23.27
C SER A 44 15.84 15.46 24.10
N VAL A 45 15.25 14.83 25.12
CA VAL A 45 15.87 13.79 25.95
C VAL A 45 14.89 12.66 26.18
N ARG A 46 15.41 11.48 26.56
CA ARG A 46 14.60 10.37 27.03
C ARG A 46 14.76 10.21 28.54
N VAL A 47 13.67 9.86 29.22
CA VAL A 47 13.66 9.73 30.68
C VAL A 47 13.19 8.34 31.08
N ARG A 48 14.03 7.57 31.76
CA ARG A 48 13.66 6.27 32.29
C ARG A 48 12.81 6.43 33.55
N ALA A 49 11.67 5.76 33.62
CA ALA A 49 10.84 5.74 34.83
C ALA A 49 10.49 4.29 35.24
N PRO A 50 10.40 4.00 36.56
CA PRO A 50 9.99 2.69 37.03
C PRO A 50 8.63 2.26 36.45
N GLY A 51 8.54 1.01 35.99
CA GLY A 51 7.31 0.45 35.43
C GLY A 51 7.04 0.78 33.96
N GLN A 52 7.90 1.59 33.31
CA GLN A 52 7.82 1.84 31.87
C GLN A 52 8.91 1.11 31.11
N THR A 53 8.50 0.32 30.11
CA THR A 53 9.41 -0.45 29.26
C THR A 53 10.09 0.41 28.20
N VAL A 54 9.40 1.44 27.70
CA VAL A 54 9.93 2.42 26.76
C VAL A 54 10.07 3.75 27.50
N ALA A 55 11.27 4.32 27.52
CA ALA A 55 11.52 5.62 28.12
C ALA A 55 10.83 6.73 27.30
N PRO A 56 9.93 7.54 27.89
CA PRO A 56 9.29 8.67 27.20
C PRO A 56 10.31 9.68 26.68
N THR A 57 9.97 10.29 25.55
CA THR A 57 10.68 11.42 24.95
C THR A 57 10.09 12.72 25.48
N VAL A 58 10.94 13.54 26.07
CA VAL A 58 10.63 14.92 26.46
C VAL A 58 11.29 15.85 25.46
N THR A 59 10.53 16.79 24.91
CA THR A 59 11.07 17.89 24.10
C THR A 59 10.83 19.20 24.81
N LEU A 60 11.89 19.98 24.99
CA LEU A 60 11.89 21.26 25.65
C LEU A 60 12.14 22.35 24.61
N TYR A 61 11.42 23.47 24.70
CA TYR A 61 11.60 24.66 23.87
C TYR A 61 12.02 25.83 24.77
N PRO A 62 13.33 25.99 25.06
CA PRO A 62 13.78 26.97 26.06
C PRO A 62 13.53 28.43 25.66
N GLY A 63 13.40 28.72 24.37
CA GLY A 63 13.06 30.06 23.87
C GLY A 63 11.64 30.50 24.25
N ASP A 64 10.69 29.56 24.21
CA ASP A 64 9.26 29.82 24.38
C ASP A 64 8.75 29.47 25.79
N ASN A 65 9.61 28.87 26.62
CA ASN A 65 9.24 28.27 27.91
C ASN A 65 8.16 27.18 27.79
N GLU A 66 8.17 26.45 26.68
CA GLU A 66 7.23 25.36 26.41
C GLU A 66 7.91 23.98 26.50
N TRP A 67 7.10 22.95 26.70
CA TRP A 67 7.54 21.57 26.79
C TRP A 67 6.48 20.62 26.24
N THR A 68 6.93 19.45 25.79
CA THR A 68 6.06 18.33 25.43
C THR A 68 6.67 17.02 25.92
N CYS A 69 5.81 16.05 26.25
CA CYS A 69 6.22 14.70 26.59
C CYS A 69 5.26 13.70 25.95
N ASP A 70 5.80 12.62 25.37
CA ASP A 70 5.01 11.54 24.74
C ASP A 70 4.45 10.50 25.74
N CYS A 71 4.50 10.78 27.05
CA CYS A 71 3.98 9.86 28.06
C CYS A 71 2.45 9.95 28.20
N VAL A 72 1.83 8.89 28.71
CA VAL A 72 0.36 8.82 28.94
C VAL A 72 -0.11 9.46 30.25
N SER A 73 0.74 10.24 30.94
CA SER A 73 0.37 10.85 32.21
C SER A 73 -0.68 11.94 32.01
N PRO A 74 -1.74 12.01 32.84
CA PRO A 74 -2.70 13.12 32.78
C PRO A 74 -2.15 14.42 33.40
N THR A 75 -0.97 14.37 34.03
CA THR A 75 -0.33 15.54 34.65
C THR A 75 0.61 16.23 33.68
N ASP A 76 0.49 17.56 33.59
CA ASP A 76 1.34 18.40 32.76
C ASP A 76 1.75 19.68 33.52
N PRO A 77 3.05 19.93 33.79
CA PRO A 77 4.21 19.07 33.53
C PRO A 77 4.13 17.70 34.21
N CYS A 78 4.53 16.66 33.49
CA CYS A 78 4.67 15.32 34.04
C CYS A 78 6.02 15.13 34.77
N VAL A 79 6.18 13.98 35.44
CA VAL A 79 7.42 13.61 36.13
C VAL A 79 8.65 13.60 35.20
N HIS A 80 8.48 13.25 33.92
CA HIS A 80 9.56 13.22 32.94
C HIS A 80 10.01 14.62 32.54
N VAL A 81 9.07 15.56 32.34
CA VAL A 81 9.38 16.96 32.03
C VAL A 81 10.17 17.57 33.18
N ALA A 82 9.73 17.35 34.42
CA ALA A 82 10.45 17.80 35.61
C ALA A 82 11.88 17.20 35.66
N ALA A 83 12.02 15.89 35.50
CA ALA A 83 13.33 15.24 35.50
C ALA A 83 14.26 15.78 34.40
N ALA A 84 13.74 15.94 33.18
CA ALA A 84 14.47 16.42 32.01
C ALA A 84 15.04 17.84 32.22
N VAL A 85 14.19 18.79 32.62
CA VAL A 85 14.62 20.19 32.80
C VAL A 85 15.59 20.33 33.96
N ILE A 86 15.42 19.55 35.04
CA ILE A 86 16.33 19.51 36.19
C ILE A 86 17.69 18.97 35.74
N ALA A 87 17.71 17.80 35.10
CA ALA A 87 18.95 17.16 34.66
C ALA A 87 19.72 18.04 33.67
N LEU A 88 19.05 18.64 32.68
CA LEU A 88 19.69 19.51 31.69
C LEU A 88 20.21 20.82 32.28
N THR A 89 19.55 21.37 33.30
CA THR A 89 20.03 22.58 33.99
C THR A 89 21.23 22.27 34.88
N GLN A 90 21.21 21.12 35.56
CA GLN A 90 22.33 20.63 36.38
C GLN A 90 23.51 20.14 35.53
N ALA A 91 23.28 19.84 34.25
CA ALA A 91 24.30 19.31 33.36
C ALA A 91 25.42 20.28 32.99
N LYS A 92 25.32 21.56 33.39
CA LYS A 92 26.47 22.47 33.45
C LYS A 92 27.61 21.94 34.34
N THR A 93 27.33 20.96 35.20
CA THR A 93 28.27 20.32 36.13
C THR A 93 28.46 18.81 35.86
N GLN A 94 27.57 18.15 35.13
CA GLN A 94 27.59 16.70 34.81
C GLN A 94 26.97 16.42 33.44
N GLN A 95 27.71 15.83 32.50
CA GLN A 95 27.22 15.65 31.13
C GLN A 95 26.06 14.64 31.05
N VAL A 96 24.97 14.99 30.38
CA VAL A 96 23.89 14.03 30.06
C VAL A 96 24.41 13.04 29.02
N PRO A 97 24.36 11.73 29.27
CA PRO A 97 24.86 10.74 28.32
C PRO A 97 24.06 10.77 27.01
N GLU A 98 24.77 10.74 25.87
CA GLU A 98 24.18 10.76 24.53
C GLU A 98 23.43 9.47 24.18
N VAL A 99 23.77 8.35 24.84
CA VAL A 99 23.18 7.03 24.57
C VAL A 99 22.89 6.34 25.90
N GLU A 100 21.82 5.56 25.92
CA GLU A 100 21.50 4.70 27.06
C GLU A 100 22.58 3.61 27.24
N ALA A 101 23.06 3.43 28.47
CA ALA A 101 24.17 2.52 28.76
C ALA A 101 23.90 1.04 28.41
N GLY A 102 22.64 0.60 28.33
CA GLY A 102 22.30 -0.79 28.03
C GLY A 102 22.42 -1.18 26.56
N GLY A 103 22.48 -0.21 25.64
CA GLY A 103 22.53 -0.47 24.20
C GLY A 103 21.16 -0.45 23.51
N LYS A 104 21.16 -0.63 22.19
CA LYS A 104 19.99 -0.56 21.29
C LYS A 104 19.73 -1.91 20.64
N VAL A 105 18.50 -2.14 20.17
CA VAL A 105 18.18 -3.35 19.40
C VAL A 105 18.55 -3.15 17.93
N ARG A 106 19.26 -4.13 17.35
CA ARG A 106 19.50 -4.27 15.91
C ARG A 106 18.74 -5.48 15.39
N TYR A 107 18.13 -5.32 14.22
CA TYR A 107 17.46 -6.39 13.50
C TYR A 107 18.31 -6.83 12.32
N ARG A 108 18.43 -8.14 12.13
CA ARG A 108 19.11 -8.71 10.98
C ARG A 108 18.20 -9.69 10.24
N LEU A 109 17.76 -9.29 9.07
CA LEU A 109 17.12 -10.15 8.09
C LEU A 109 18.20 -10.98 7.41
N ARG A 110 18.07 -12.31 7.36
CA ARG A 110 19.01 -13.19 6.67
C ARG A 110 18.31 -14.07 5.65
N ARG A 111 19.01 -14.36 4.55
CA ARG A 111 18.58 -15.41 3.63
C ARG A 111 18.88 -16.78 4.27
N ASN A 112 17.87 -17.63 4.41
CA ASN A 112 18.03 -18.97 4.99
C ASN A 112 17.21 -20.01 4.22
N GLN A 113 17.88 -20.86 3.44
CA GLN A 113 17.26 -21.96 2.68
C GLN A 113 16.05 -21.52 1.83
N GLY A 114 16.13 -20.35 1.21
CA GLY A 114 15.05 -19.80 0.37
C GLY A 114 13.93 -19.08 1.13
N ALA A 115 14.00 -19.02 2.47
CA ALA A 115 13.13 -18.23 3.33
C ALA A 115 13.90 -17.08 4.00
N LEU A 116 13.16 -16.09 4.52
CA LEU A 116 13.75 -15.04 5.34
C LEU A 116 13.87 -15.54 6.78
N ALA A 117 14.94 -15.15 7.45
CA ALA A 117 15.09 -15.28 8.90
C ALA A 117 15.25 -13.88 9.51
N LEU A 118 14.81 -13.70 10.75
CA LEU A 118 15.01 -12.49 11.53
C LEU A 118 15.76 -12.84 12.82
N ASP A 119 16.95 -12.28 12.97
CA ASP A 119 17.71 -12.31 14.21
C ASP A 119 17.63 -10.94 14.89
N ARG A 120 17.77 -10.93 16.22
CA ARG A 120 17.82 -9.71 17.03
C ARG A 120 19.11 -9.65 17.81
N PHE A 121 19.70 -8.47 17.89
CA PHE A 121 20.95 -8.21 18.60
C PHE A 121 20.80 -7.01 19.51
N ILE A 122 21.50 -7.02 20.64
CA ILE A 122 21.74 -5.84 21.46
C ILE A 122 23.11 -5.28 21.05
N VAL A 123 23.14 -4.01 20.70
CA VAL A 123 24.35 -3.28 20.30
C VAL A 123 24.65 -2.23 21.37
N LYS A 124 25.78 -2.39 22.07
CA LYS A 124 26.24 -1.48 23.12
C LYS A 124 26.97 -0.27 22.53
N SER A 125 27.22 0.73 23.35
CA SER A 125 27.88 1.99 22.94
C SER A 125 29.33 1.78 22.49
N ASP A 126 30.01 0.74 23.00
CA ASP A 126 31.36 0.33 22.60
C ASP A 126 31.40 -0.46 21.27
N GLY A 127 30.24 -0.69 20.65
CA GLY A 127 30.09 -1.44 19.40
C GLY A 127 30.02 -2.96 19.58
N THR A 128 30.15 -3.48 20.81
CA THR A 128 29.94 -4.90 21.07
C THR A 128 28.49 -5.29 20.79
N GLN A 129 28.31 -6.50 20.27
CA GLN A 129 27.00 -7.04 19.94
C GLN A 129 26.78 -8.42 20.57
N GLU A 130 25.61 -8.61 21.15
CA GLU A 130 25.17 -9.88 21.72
C GLU A 130 23.81 -10.28 21.17
N VAL A 131 23.58 -11.59 20.99
CA VAL A 131 22.30 -12.08 20.48
C VAL A 131 21.22 -11.86 21.54
N LEU A 132 20.11 -11.23 21.12
CA LEU A 132 18.93 -11.06 21.97
C LEU A 132 18.12 -12.35 21.97
N LYS A 133 18.26 -13.13 23.05
CA LYS A 133 17.58 -14.43 23.22
C LYS A 133 16.29 -14.27 24.02
N GLY A 134 15.18 -14.76 23.47
CA GLY A 134 13.88 -14.77 24.13
C GLY A 134 13.12 -13.43 24.06
N PRO A 135 11.96 -13.34 24.73
CA PRO A 135 11.13 -12.13 24.69
C PRO A 135 11.72 -11.00 25.53
N ILE A 136 11.66 -9.77 25.01
CA ILE A 136 12.03 -8.53 25.72
C ILE A 136 11.08 -8.32 26.90
N VAL A 137 9.79 -8.51 26.67
CA VAL A 137 8.76 -8.35 27.69
C VAL A 137 8.50 -9.67 28.41
N GLY A 138 8.75 -9.69 29.71
CA GLY A 138 8.45 -10.82 30.58
C GLY A 138 6.99 -10.85 31.06
N PRO A 139 6.67 -11.79 31.96
CA PRO A 139 5.36 -11.82 32.62
C PRO A 139 5.00 -10.47 33.26
N HIS A 140 3.73 -10.09 33.20
CA HIS A 140 3.22 -8.81 33.74
C HIS A 140 3.69 -7.54 33.02
N GLY A 141 4.17 -7.64 31.77
CA GLY A 141 4.42 -6.48 30.91
C GLY A 141 5.69 -5.70 31.24
N ARG A 142 6.53 -6.21 32.14
CA ARG A 142 7.82 -5.60 32.51
C ARG A 142 8.95 -6.14 31.61
N PRO A 143 9.97 -5.34 31.29
CA PRO A 143 11.15 -5.86 30.63
C PRO A 143 11.78 -6.96 31.50
N ALA A 144 12.22 -8.05 30.88
CA ALA A 144 12.97 -9.06 31.61
C ALA A 144 14.23 -8.43 32.23
N PRO A 145 14.69 -8.87 33.42
CA PRO A 145 15.86 -8.27 34.08
C PRO A 145 17.11 -8.22 33.21
N ALA A 146 17.30 -9.21 32.33
CA ALA A 146 18.39 -9.27 31.35
C ALA A 146 18.38 -8.13 30.33
N PHE A 147 17.25 -7.45 30.17
CA PHE A 147 17.03 -6.35 29.23
C PHE A 147 16.71 -5.03 29.95
N ALA A 148 16.87 -5.00 31.28
CA ALA A 148 16.74 -3.77 32.04
C ALA A 148 17.81 -2.76 31.60
N GLY A 149 17.37 -1.57 31.18
CA GLY A 149 18.24 -0.47 30.77
C GLY A 149 18.61 -0.42 29.28
N LEU A 150 17.98 -1.26 28.44
CA LEU A 150 18.04 -1.12 26.99
C LEU A 150 17.23 0.09 26.50
N ALA A 151 17.74 0.75 25.46
CA ALA A 151 17.03 1.79 24.72
C ALA A 151 15.99 1.22 23.77
N LEU A 152 14.93 0.68 24.36
CA LEU A 152 13.80 0.10 23.63
C LEU A 152 12.93 1.18 23.00
N THR A 153 12.36 0.84 21.84
CA THR A 153 11.32 1.62 21.17
C THR A 153 9.97 0.87 21.17
N HIS A 154 8.91 1.55 20.73
CA HIS A 154 7.59 0.92 20.57
C HIS A 154 7.60 -0.14 19.46
N GLU A 155 8.41 0.06 18.43
CA GLU A 155 8.66 -0.91 17.35
C GLU A 155 9.31 -2.16 17.92
N ASP A 156 10.28 -2.02 18.83
CA ASP A 156 10.94 -3.17 19.46
C ASP A 156 9.94 -4.07 20.20
N LEU A 157 9.04 -3.46 20.97
CA LEU A 157 8.00 -4.21 21.68
C LEU A 157 6.96 -4.83 20.74
N THR A 158 6.69 -4.16 19.63
CA THR A 158 5.77 -4.69 18.61
C THR A 158 6.38 -5.92 17.94
N ILE A 159 7.65 -5.85 17.52
CA ILE A 159 8.38 -6.97 16.93
C ILE A 159 8.51 -8.12 17.94
N ASP A 160 8.82 -7.82 19.20
CA ASP A 160 8.90 -8.81 20.27
C ASP A 160 7.60 -9.63 20.41
N ARG A 161 6.45 -8.94 20.45
CA ARG A 161 5.13 -9.58 20.53
C ARG A 161 4.81 -10.40 19.28
N LEU A 162 5.17 -9.91 18.09
CA LEU A 162 4.91 -10.60 16.83
C LEU A 162 5.74 -11.90 16.71
N LEU A 163 6.99 -11.89 17.18
CA LEU A 163 7.88 -13.06 17.17
C LEU A 163 7.56 -14.06 18.29
N GLY A 164 7.01 -13.61 19.41
CA GLY A 164 6.63 -14.45 20.55
C GLY A 164 7.82 -15.22 21.14
N ALA A 165 7.55 -16.41 21.69
CA ALA A 165 8.52 -17.18 22.46
C ALA A 165 9.79 -17.61 21.69
N ARG A 166 9.72 -17.74 20.35
CA ARG A 166 10.91 -18.07 19.54
C ARG A 166 11.91 -16.92 19.53
N GLY A 167 11.42 -15.68 19.46
CA GLY A 167 12.22 -14.46 19.52
C GLY A 167 13.28 -14.27 18.43
N GLN A 168 13.48 -15.23 17.53
CA GLN A 168 14.42 -15.18 16.40
C GLN A 168 14.26 -16.43 15.52
N GLY A 169 14.88 -16.43 14.34
CA GLY A 169 14.90 -17.57 13.42
C GLY A 169 14.03 -17.33 12.19
N TYR A 170 13.33 -18.36 11.70
CA TYR A 170 12.49 -18.23 10.50
C TYR A 170 11.46 -17.09 10.66
N PHE A 171 11.38 -16.27 9.61
CA PHE A 171 10.47 -15.14 9.55
C PHE A 171 9.03 -15.65 9.38
N PRO A 172 8.08 -15.21 10.22
CA PRO A 172 6.67 -15.63 10.10
C PRO A 172 6.01 -14.90 8.92
N VAL A 173 5.79 -15.62 7.83
CA VAL A 173 5.26 -15.07 6.56
C VAL A 173 3.84 -14.51 6.73
N ASP A 174 3.03 -15.14 7.58
CA ASP A 174 1.68 -14.71 7.94
C ASP A 174 1.65 -13.32 8.62
N LYS A 175 2.74 -12.94 9.30
CA LYS A 175 2.90 -11.64 9.99
C LYS A 175 3.77 -10.65 9.22
N MET A 176 4.02 -10.89 7.93
CA MET A 176 4.97 -10.10 7.15
C MET A 176 4.61 -8.61 7.11
N ALA A 177 3.35 -8.27 6.85
CA ALA A 177 2.91 -6.88 6.79
C ALA A 177 3.14 -6.13 8.11
N GLU A 178 2.81 -6.77 9.23
CA GLU A 178 2.94 -6.20 10.58
C GLU A 178 4.41 -6.03 10.99
N ILE A 179 5.24 -7.05 10.75
CA ILE A 179 6.68 -7.00 11.07
C ILE A 179 7.39 -5.98 10.18
N PHE A 180 7.09 -5.91 8.89
CA PHE A 180 7.65 -4.87 8.02
C PHE A 180 7.20 -3.48 8.43
N GLY A 181 5.95 -3.33 8.88
CA GLY A 181 5.44 -2.09 9.46
C GLY A 181 6.26 -1.62 10.66
N ALA A 182 6.57 -2.51 11.59
CA ALA A 182 7.40 -2.18 12.75
C ALA A 182 8.88 -1.96 12.39
N LEU A 183 9.45 -2.80 11.52
CA LEU A 183 10.83 -2.66 11.05
C LEU A 183 11.06 -1.37 10.26
N ALA A 184 10.04 -0.82 9.60
CA ALA A 184 10.15 0.46 8.90
C ALA A 184 10.45 1.64 9.84
N GLY A 185 10.06 1.55 11.12
CA GLY A 185 10.39 2.54 12.15
C GLY A 185 11.71 2.25 12.89
N ALA A 186 12.32 1.08 12.68
CA ALA A 186 13.56 0.70 13.35
C ALA A 186 14.79 1.38 12.71
N THR A 187 15.73 1.83 13.55
CA THR A 187 16.88 2.64 13.10
C THR A 187 18.10 1.82 12.66
N ASP A 188 18.18 0.55 13.08
CA ASP A 188 19.28 -0.37 12.77
C ASP A 188 18.75 -1.70 12.28
N VAL A 189 18.41 -1.75 10.99
CA VAL A 189 18.03 -2.98 10.28
C VAL A 189 19.12 -3.32 9.26
N ARG A 190 19.45 -4.61 9.20
CA ARG A 190 20.39 -5.16 8.23
C ARG A 190 19.78 -6.27 7.41
N LEU A 191 20.13 -6.32 6.13
CA LEU A 191 19.96 -7.50 5.29
C LEU A 191 21.33 -8.18 5.17
N ASP A 192 21.43 -9.36 5.76
CA ASP A 192 22.68 -10.02 6.13
C ASP A 192 23.57 -9.03 6.90
N ASP A 193 24.71 -8.63 6.36
CA ASP A 193 25.60 -7.68 7.04
C ASP A 193 25.47 -6.23 6.55
N ARG A 194 24.61 -5.97 5.56
CA ARG A 194 24.43 -4.65 4.95
C ARG A 194 23.29 -3.88 5.63
N LYS A 195 23.54 -2.62 5.99
CA LYS A 195 22.48 -1.74 6.53
C LYS A 195 21.46 -1.45 5.43
N VAL A 196 20.17 -1.57 5.77
CA VAL A 196 19.05 -1.34 4.87
C VAL A 196 17.94 -0.57 5.57
N SER A 197 17.07 0.05 4.80
CA SER A 197 15.76 0.50 5.26
C SER A 197 14.71 -0.57 4.96
N VAL A 198 13.59 -0.55 5.67
CA VAL A 198 12.44 -1.41 5.39
C VAL A 198 11.24 -0.54 5.08
N SER A 199 10.46 -0.90 4.08
CA SER A 199 9.20 -0.23 3.77
C SER A 199 8.03 -1.17 3.92
N ARG A 200 6.94 -0.66 4.50
CA ARG A 200 5.65 -1.34 4.53
C ARG A 200 4.92 -1.31 3.18
N GLU A 201 5.31 -0.40 2.29
CA GLU A 201 4.68 -0.27 0.98
C GLU A 201 5.18 -1.39 0.07
N PRO A 202 4.29 -2.28 -0.38
CA PRO A 202 4.72 -3.41 -1.16
C PRO A 202 5.03 -3.02 -2.60
N LYS A 203 5.97 -3.74 -3.21
CA LYS A 203 6.28 -3.67 -4.63
C LYS A 203 5.36 -4.59 -5.42
N ARG A 204 4.90 -4.11 -6.57
CA ARG A 204 4.00 -4.82 -7.47
C ARG A 204 4.60 -4.85 -8.88
N PRO A 205 4.27 -5.85 -9.72
CA PRO A 205 4.56 -5.79 -11.15
C PRO A 205 3.97 -4.53 -11.80
N LEU A 206 4.54 -4.10 -12.93
CA LEU A 206 4.02 -3.01 -13.73
C LEU A 206 3.41 -3.57 -15.01
N ALA A 207 2.17 -3.16 -15.30
CA ALA A 207 1.54 -3.47 -16.56
C ALA A 207 1.76 -2.33 -17.56
N MET A 208 2.04 -2.68 -18.81
CA MET A 208 2.37 -1.75 -19.88
C MET A 208 1.60 -2.12 -21.14
N VAL A 209 1.00 -1.14 -21.80
CA VAL A 209 0.37 -1.34 -23.11
C VAL A 209 1.24 -0.68 -24.18
N VAL A 210 1.77 -1.49 -25.10
CA VAL A 210 2.68 -1.05 -26.17
C VAL A 210 2.13 -1.42 -27.55
N ASP A 211 2.42 -0.62 -28.56
CA ASP A 211 2.05 -0.93 -29.96
C ASP A 211 2.78 -2.18 -30.44
N GLN A 212 2.07 -3.12 -31.07
CA GLN A 212 2.66 -4.31 -31.67
C GLN A 212 1.86 -4.73 -32.90
N GLY A 213 2.53 -4.95 -34.04
CA GLY A 213 1.86 -5.36 -35.28
C GLY A 213 0.83 -4.34 -35.74
N ASP A 214 -0.42 -4.78 -35.96
CA ASP A 214 -1.61 -3.97 -36.24
C ASP A 214 -2.48 -3.69 -35.00
N GLY A 215 -2.11 -4.24 -33.83
CA GLY A 215 -2.79 -4.09 -32.55
C GLY A 215 -1.87 -3.56 -31.45
N VAL A 216 -2.01 -4.12 -30.25
CA VAL A 216 -1.18 -3.79 -29.07
C VAL A 216 -0.82 -5.04 -28.29
N ALA A 217 0.20 -4.93 -27.43
CA ALA A 217 0.49 -5.93 -26.41
C ALA A 217 0.37 -5.34 -25.01
N LEU A 218 -0.31 -6.08 -24.15
CA LEU A 218 -0.26 -5.92 -22.71
C LEU A 218 0.91 -6.75 -22.19
N VAL A 219 1.90 -6.08 -21.60
CA VAL A 219 3.07 -6.69 -20.99
C VAL A 219 3.02 -6.41 -19.49
N ILE A 220 3.07 -7.43 -18.66
CA ILE A 220 3.24 -7.29 -17.21
C ILE A 220 4.65 -7.70 -16.89
N ASP A 221 5.43 -6.78 -16.34
CA ASP A 221 6.85 -6.97 -16.07
C ASP A 221 7.22 -6.54 -14.65
N ARG A 222 8.43 -6.87 -14.23
CA ARG A 222 9.00 -6.47 -12.94
C ARG A 222 9.09 -4.93 -12.86
N ASP A 223 8.71 -4.37 -11.71
CA ASP A 223 8.99 -2.96 -11.41
C ASP A 223 10.51 -2.70 -11.53
N PRO A 224 10.96 -1.80 -12.42
CA PRO A 224 12.37 -1.58 -12.71
C PRO A 224 13.14 -1.04 -11.50
N SER A 225 12.47 -0.48 -10.49
CA SER A 225 13.10 -0.07 -9.24
C SER A 225 13.55 -1.25 -8.37
N ILE A 226 13.00 -2.45 -8.59
CA ILE A 226 13.45 -3.65 -7.90
C ILE A 226 14.83 -4.01 -8.44
N THR A 227 15.83 -4.03 -7.57
CA THR A 227 17.22 -4.38 -7.90
C THR A 227 17.52 -5.85 -7.65
N GLU A 228 16.89 -6.47 -6.65
CA GLU A 228 17.12 -7.88 -6.30
C GLU A 228 15.86 -8.52 -5.71
N ILE A 229 15.68 -9.82 -5.93
CA ILE A 229 14.73 -10.63 -5.17
C ILE A 229 15.50 -11.29 -4.03
N VAL A 230 15.20 -10.91 -2.80
CA VAL A 230 15.94 -11.37 -1.61
C VAL A 230 15.58 -12.83 -1.33
N VAL A 231 14.28 -13.10 -1.23
CA VAL A 231 13.65 -14.42 -1.10
C VAL A 231 12.24 -14.36 -1.71
N GLY A 232 11.51 -15.47 -1.72
CA GLY A 232 10.11 -15.46 -2.16
C GLY A 232 9.27 -14.46 -1.35
N GLY A 233 8.58 -13.56 -2.03
CA GLY A 233 7.71 -12.54 -1.42
C GLY A 233 8.43 -11.28 -0.91
N VAL A 234 9.76 -11.18 -1.06
CA VAL A 234 10.54 -10.04 -0.53
C VAL A 234 11.58 -9.59 -1.55
N ALA A 235 11.58 -8.30 -1.84
CA ALA A 235 12.47 -7.68 -2.81
C ALA A 235 13.27 -6.54 -2.21
N LEU A 236 14.42 -6.25 -2.81
CA LEU A 236 15.25 -5.10 -2.53
C LEU A 236 15.09 -4.11 -3.69
N ALA A 237 14.76 -2.86 -3.37
CA ALA A 237 14.73 -1.74 -4.30
C ALA A 237 15.77 -0.70 -3.85
N GLY A 238 16.93 -0.71 -4.50
CA GLY A 238 18.09 0.08 -4.05
C GLY A 238 18.59 -0.43 -2.69
N THR A 239 18.37 0.35 -1.63
CA THR A 239 18.76 0.00 -0.24
C THR A 239 17.56 -0.27 0.67
N THR A 240 16.35 -0.36 0.11
CA THR A 240 15.12 -0.55 0.87
C THR A 240 14.52 -1.92 0.58
N VAL A 241 14.22 -2.67 1.63
CA VAL A 241 13.56 -3.98 1.55
C VAL A 241 12.04 -3.77 1.54
N HIS A 242 11.37 -4.38 0.57
CA HIS A 242 9.92 -4.30 0.36
C HIS A 242 9.29 -5.70 0.33
N PRO A 243 8.05 -5.85 0.82
CA PRO A 243 7.25 -7.01 0.50
C PRO A 243 6.83 -6.97 -0.98
N LEU A 244 6.59 -8.14 -1.58
CA LEU A 244 6.02 -8.29 -2.91
C LEU A 244 4.53 -8.65 -2.83
N THR A 245 3.69 -8.04 -3.67
CA THR A 245 2.29 -8.49 -3.90
C THR A 245 2.10 -9.06 -5.29
N GLU A 246 0.87 -9.52 -5.58
CA GLU A 246 0.50 -10.17 -6.84
C GLU A 246 1.41 -11.37 -7.16
N THR A 247 1.87 -12.08 -6.14
CA THR A 247 2.74 -13.26 -6.27
C THR A 247 1.99 -14.46 -6.85
N GLU A 248 0.66 -14.50 -6.75
CA GLU A 248 -0.17 -15.47 -7.48
C GLU A 248 -0.07 -15.26 -9.00
N LEU A 249 0.02 -14.01 -9.45
CA LEU A 249 0.19 -13.68 -10.87
C LEU A 249 1.65 -13.84 -11.32
N SER A 250 2.57 -13.24 -10.56
CA SER A 250 3.98 -13.07 -10.96
C SER A 250 4.93 -14.18 -10.49
N GLY A 251 4.49 -15.03 -9.56
CA GLY A 251 5.36 -15.95 -8.82
C GLY A 251 6.03 -15.25 -7.62
N PRO A 252 6.32 -15.97 -6.53
CA PRO A 252 6.95 -15.39 -5.33
C PRO A 252 8.32 -14.75 -5.58
N ARG A 253 9.02 -15.11 -6.66
CA ARG A 253 10.30 -14.52 -7.07
C ARG A 253 10.19 -13.72 -8.38
N LEU A 254 8.97 -13.37 -8.79
CA LEU A 254 8.68 -12.75 -10.08
C LEU A 254 9.10 -13.61 -11.29
N GLU A 255 9.28 -14.92 -11.10
CA GLU A 255 9.81 -15.85 -12.09
C GLU A 255 8.86 -16.14 -13.26
N ARG A 256 7.59 -15.76 -13.14
CA ARG A 256 6.60 -15.88 -14.23
C ARG A 256 6.61 -14.66 -15.15
N LEU A 257 7.33 -13.61 -14.79
CA LEU A 257 7.45 -12.39 -15.60
C LEU A 257 8.59 -12.53 -16.63
N PRO A 258 8.50 -11.87 -17.79
CA PRO A 258 7.38 -11.04 -18.23
C PRO A 258 6.18 -11.87 -18.73
N LEU A 259 4.96 -11.44 -18.40
CA LEU A 259 3.74 -11.98 -18.99
C LEU A 259 3.32 -11.11 -20.18
N ARG A 260 3.05 -11.72 -21.33
CA ARG A 260 2.67 -10.99 -22.56
C ARG A 260 1.37 -11.53 -23.13
N ARG A 261 0.42 -10.62 -23.39
CA ARG A 261 -0.82 -10.91 -24.12
C ARG A 261 -0.99 -9.94 -25.27
N GLN A 262 -1.22 -10.47 -26.46
CA GLN A 262 -1.48 -9.69 -27.66
C GLN A 262 -2.98 -9.45 -27.83
N PHE A 263 -3.34 -8.27 -28.33
CA PHE A 263 -4.70 -7.89 -28.66
C PHE A 263 -4.72 -7.34 -30.09
N ALA A 264 -5.49 -7.98 -30.96
CA ALA A 264 -5.69 -7.50 -32.32
C ALA A 264 -6.54 -6.21 -32.33
N ARG A 265 -6.57 -5.50 -33.46
CA ARG A 265 -7.34 -4.24 -33.62
C ARG A 265 -8.81 -4.38 -33.20
N GLY A 266 -9.45 -5.51 -33.53
CA GLY A 266 -10.85 -5.78 -33.18
C GLY A 266 -11.08 -5.98 -31.68
N GLU A 267 -10.05 -6.28 -30.89
CA GLU A 267 -10.14 -6.56 -29.45
C GLU A 267 -9.81 -5.34 -28.58
N LEU A 268 -9.43 -4.21 -29.18
CA LEU A 268 -8.98 -3.02 -28.44
C LEU A 268 -10.11 -2.40 -27.60
N GLY A 269 -11.35 -2.49 -28.05
CA GLY A 269 -12.51 -2.07 -27.25
C GLY A 269 -12.57 -2.83 -25.94
N ARG A 270 -12.57 -4.17 -26.01
CA ARG A 270 -12.55 -5.05 -24.84
C ARG A 270 -11.36 -4.79 -23.92
N LEU A 271 -10.18 -4.57 -24.48
CA LEU A 271 -8.99 -4.24 -23.69
C LEU A 271 -9.23 -2.99 -22.83
N VAL A 272 -9.73 -1.92 -23.44
CA VAL A 272 -9.94 -0.63 -22.76
C VAL A 272 -11.11 -0.66 -21.77
N THR A 273 -12.16 -1.42 -22.06
CA THR A 273 -13.41 -1.39 -21.28
C THR A 273 -13.49 -2.45 -20.19
N GLU A 274 -12.79 -3.59 -20.34
CA GLU A 274 -12.86 -4.71 -19.39
C GLU A 274 -11.48 -4.99 -18.77
N VAL A 275 -10.48 -5.24 -19.61
CA VAL A 275 -9.20 -5.80 -19.15
C VAL A 275 -8.37 -4.77 -18.38
N LEU A 276 -8.20 -3.55 -18.93
CA LEU A 276 -7.40 -2.50 -18.28
C LEU A 276 -8.03 -2.04 -16.96
N PRO A 277 -9.35 -1.79 -16.86
CA PRO A 277 -9.97 -1.41 -15.59
C PRO A 277 -9.83 -2.48 -14.50
N GLU A 278 -10.04 -3.77 -14.82
CA GLU A 278 -9.82 -4.85 -13.84
C GLU A 278 -8.35 -4.94 -13.40
N LEU A 279 -7.42 -4.71 -14.32
CA LEU A 279 -5.99 -4.73 -14.01
C LEU A 279 -5.57 -3.53 -13.16
N GLN A 280 -6.10 -2.34 -13.44
CA GLN A 280 -5.83 -1.10 -12.70
C GLN A 280 -6.24 -1.17 -11.22
N LYS A 281 -7.22 -2.01 -10.87
CA LYS A 281 -7.59 -2.28 -9.47
C LYS A 281 -6.46 -2.93 -8.67
N LYS A 282 -5.56 -3.66 -9.34
CA LYS A 282 -4.51 -4.48 -8.70
C LYS A 282 -3.10 -3.96 -8.96
N LEU A 283 -2.85 -3.47 -10.17
CA LEU A 283 -1.53 -3.10 -10.66
C LEU A 283 -1.50 -1.68 -11.22
N PRO A 284 -0.38 -0.95 -11.10
CA PRO A 284 -0.14 0.23 -11.91
C PRO A 284 -0.09 -0.16 -13.40
N VAL A 285 -0.81 0.59 -14.23
CA VAL A 285 -0.88 0.39 -15.68
C VAL A 285 -0.36 1.63 -16.40
N GLU A 286 0.68 1.45 -17.21
CA GLU A 286 1.24 2.49 -18.08
C GLU A 286 0.81 2.27 -19.54
N VAL A 287 0.11 3.25 -20.12
CA VAL A 287 -0.31 3.19 -21.53
C VAL A 287 0.70 3.94 -22.39
N LYS A 288 1.55 3.20 -23.12
CA LYS A 288 2.51 3.77 -24.10
C LYS A 288 1.99 3.74 -25.54
N SER A 289 0.91 2.99 -25.79
CA SER A 289 0.26 2.87 -27.09
C SER A 289 -0.49 4.14 -27.49
N ARG A 290 -0.44 4.48 -28.79
CA ARG A 290 -1.27 5.53 -29.40
C ARG A 290 -2.49 4.97 -30.14
N ARG A 291 -2.66 3.65 -30.15
CA ARG A 291 -3.68 2.92 -30.92
C ARG A 291 -4.93 2.60 -30.13
N LEU A 292 -4.88 2.76 -28.80
CA LEU A 292 -6.04 2.49 -27.96
C LEU A 292 -7.18 3.46 -28.28
N PRO A 293 -8.40 2.95 -28.49
CA PRO A 293 -9.56 3.80 -28.65
C PRO A 293 -9.84 4.58 -27.36
N ARG A 294 -10.42 5.76 -27.49
CA ARG A 294 -10.94 6.49 -26.31
C ARG A 294 -12.20 5.77 -25.84
N ALA A 295 -12.22 5.36 -24.57
CA ALA A 295 -13.44 4.89 -23.92
C ALA A 295 -14.46 6.04 -23.91
N GLN A 296 -15.65 5.81 -24.45
CA GLN A 296 -16.76 6.75 -24.36
C GLN A 296 -17.91 6.06 -23.64
N GLY A 297 -18.23 6.53 -22.44
CA GLY A 297 -19.40 6.10 -21.70
C GLY A 297 -20.69 6.77 -22.20
N GLY A 298 -21.83 6.19 -21.84
CA GLY A 298 -23.15 6.80 -22.05
C GLY A 298 -23.79 6.57 -23.43
N ILE A 299 -23.14 5.81 -24.32
CA ILE A 299 -23.77 5.35 -25.57
C ILE A 299 -24.55 4.08 -25.24
N ARG A 300 -25.89 4.14 -25.33
CA ARG A 300 -26.72 2.95 -25.13
C ARG A 300 -26.65 2.01 -26.35
N PRO A 301 -26.65 0.69 -26.14
CA PRO A 301 -26.78 -0.26 -27.23
C PRO A 301 -28.15 -0.11 -27.90
N ARG A 302 -28.24 -0.45 -29.19
CA ARG A 302 -29.49 -0.47 -29.95
C ARG A 302 -29.47 -1.60 -30.97
N ILE A 303 -30.64 -2.03 -31.42
CA ILE A 303 -30.74 -2.91 -32.59
C ILE A 303 -30.63 -2.08 -33.88
N HIS A 304 -29.72 -2.47 -34.75
CA HIS A 304 -29.61 -2.00 -36.13
C HIS A 304 -30.10 -3.08 -37.08
N PHE A 305 -30.96 -2.71 -38.03
CA PHE A 305 -31.52 -3.63 -39.00
C PHE A 305 -30.89 -3.38 -40.37
N ASP A 306 -30.31 -4.43 -40.95
CA ASP A 306 -29.96 -4.47 -42.36
C ASP A 306 -31.14 -5.08 -43.13
N LEU A 307 -31.73 -4.29 -44.03
CA LEU A 307 -32.91 -4.66 -44.81
C LEU A 307 -32.53 -4.77 -46.29
N ASP A 308 -32.88 -5.88 -46.92
CA ASP A 308 -32.73 -6.11 -48.36
C ASP A 308 -34.07 -6.58 -48.92
N THR A 309 -34.59 -5.89 -49.93
CA THR A 309 -35.90 -6.19 -50.53
C THR A 309 -35.71 -6.60 -51.97
N ARG A 310 -36.20 -7.80 -52.32
CA ARG A 310 -36.15 -8.32 -53.69
C ARG A 310 -37.50 -8.91 -54.07
N GLU A 311 -38.11 -8.36 -55.13
CA GLU A 311 -39.45 -8.75 -55.62
C GLU A 311 -40.52 -8.72 -54.51
N HIS A 312 -40.86 -9.89 -53.97
CA HIS A 312 -41.85 -10.07 -52.90
C HIS A 312 -41.25 -10.55 -51.58
N THR A 313 -39.92 -10.56 -51.46
CA THR A 313 -39.17 -11.01 -50.29
C THR A 313 -38.54 -9.82 -49.57
N LEU A 314 -38.76 -9.74 -48.25
CA LEU A 314 -38.05 -8.84 -47.34
C LEU A 314 -37.08 -9.67 -46.49
N SER A 315 -35.79 -9.44 -46.69
CA SER A 315 -34.73 -10.04 -45.89
C SER A 315 -34.28 -9.09 -44.79
N VAL A 316 -34.22 -9.59 -43.56
CA VAL A 316 -33.90 -8.80 -42.36
C VAL A 316 -32.77 -9.45 -41.59
N THR A 317 -31.74 -8.67 -41.27
CA THR A 317 -30.69 -9.05 -40.30
C THR A 317 -30.67 -8.03 -39.18
N ALA A 318 -30.85 -8.49 -37.94
CA ALA A 318 -30.78 -7.62 -36.76
C ALA A 318 -29.39 -7.73 -36.12
N ASN A 319 -28.74 -6.60 -35.84
CA ASN A 319 -27.41 -6.54 -35.25
C ASN A 319 -27.44 -5.66 -34.00
N LEU A 320 -26.85 -6.13 -32.89
CA LEU A 320 -26.71 -5.33 -31.69
C LEU A 320 -25.50 -4.40 -31.86
N VAL A 321 -25.74 -3.09 -31.84
CA VAL A 321 -24.71 -2.08 -32.12
C VAL A 321 -24.68 -0.99 -31.07
N TYR A 322 -23.58 -0.25 -31.04
CA TYR A 322 -23.42 0.97 -30.28
C TYR A 322 -23.20 2.15 -31.22
N GLY A 323 -23.90 3.26 -30.97
CA GLY A 323 -23.78 4.51 -31.72
C GLY A 323 -24.81 4.66 -32.85
N ASP A 324 -24.91 5.89 -33.34
CA ASP A 324 -25.71 6.22 -34.52
C ASP A 324 -24.99 7.30 -35.36
N PRO A 325 -24.38 6.96 -36.52
CA PRO A 325 -24.32 5.63 -37.15
C PRO A 325 -23.53 4.58 -36.32
N PRO A 326 -23.67 3.27 -36.59
CA PRO A 326 -23.00 2.21 -35.81
C PRO A 326 -21.48 2.39 -35.71
N GLU A 327 -20.96 2.51 -34.48
CA GLU A 327 -19.54 2.69 -34.18
C GLU A 327 -18.85 1.40 -33.72
N ALA A 328 -19.62 0.49 -33.12
CA ALA A 328 -19.21 -0.87 -32.76
C ALA A 328 -20.42 -1.80 -32.82
N ARG A 329 -20.18 -3.10 -32.97
CA ARG A 329 -21.22 -4.14 -32.96
C ARG A 329 -20.84 -5.28 -32.01
N ILE A 330 -21.83 -5.99 -31.51
CA ILE A 330 -21.62 -7.20 -30.71
C ILE A 330 -21.78 -8.43 -31.60
N GLU A 331 -20.72 -9.23 -31.71
CA GLU A 331 -20.71 -10.50 -32.45
C GLU A 331 -20.22 -11.61 -31.54
N ASP A 332 -20.99 -12.69 -31.42
CA ASP A 332 -20.69 -13.83 -30.55
C ASP A 332 -20.29 -13.44 -29.11
N GLY A 333 -20.98 -12.42 -28.57
CA GLY A 333 -20.73 -11.87 -27.23
C GLY A 333 -19.45 -11.03 -27.09
N LYS A 334 -18.81 -10.67 -28.22
CA LYS A 334 -17.60 -9.84 -28.27
C LYS A 334 -17.91 -8.49 -28.93
N LEU A 335 -17.38 -7.42 -28.37
CA LEU A 335 -17.44 -6.10 -28.98
C LEU A 335 -16.43 -6.01 -30.13
N VAL A 336 -16.95 -5.86 -31.34
CA VAL A 336 -16.20 -5.66 -32.59
C VAL A 336 -16.29 -4.20 -32.99
N GLN A 337 -15.12 -3.56 -33.06
CA GLN A 337 -15.02 -2.13 -33.34
C GLN A 337 -15.14 -1.84 -34.85
N ILE A 338 -16.07 -0.97 -35.25
CA ILE A 338 -16.29 -0.55 -36.65
C ILE A 338 -15.58 0.78 -36.91
N SER A 339 -15.70 1.74 -35.99
CA SER A 339 -15.15 3.10 -36.10
C SER A 339 -13.89 3.30 -35.24
N LYS A 340 -13.34 4.52 -35.16
CA LYS A 340 -12.18 4.84 -34.31
C LYS A 340 -12.50 4.90 -32.80
N ARG A 341 -13.78 4.94 -32.43
CA ARG A 341 -14.23 5.03 -31.03
C ARG A 341 -14.65 3.65 -30.51
N ALA A 342 -14.38 3.38 -29.24
CA ALA A 342 -14.85 2.16 -28.57
C ALA A 342 -15.84 2.56 -27.46
N PRO A 343 -17.12 2.18 -27.60
CA PRO A 343 -18.11 2.43 -26.57
C PRO A 343 -17.84 1.55 -25.35
N LEU A 344 -18.12 2.08 -24.16
CA LEU A 344 -18.13 1.28 -22.95
C LEU A 344 -19.30 0.28 -23.01
N ARG A 345 -18.99 -1.00 -22.83
CA ARG A 345 -19.98 -2.06 -22.89
C ARG A 345 -20.93 -2.00 -21.69
N ASP A 346 -22.23 -2.05 -21.97
CA ASP A 346 -23.31 -2.13 -20.99
C ASP A 346 -24.07 -3.43 -21.22
N GLU A 347 -23.56 -4.52 -20.64
CA GLU A 347 -24.16 -5.85 -20.81
C GLU A 347 -25.60 -5.94 -20.29
N ALA A 348 -25.98 -5.10 -19.32
CA ALA A 348 -27.35 -5.12 -18.81
C ALA A 348 -28.31 -4.57 -19.86
N ALA A 349 -27.98 -3.41 -20.46
CA ALA A 349 -28.74 -2.84 -21.55
C ALA A 349 -28.72 -3.71 -22.82
N GLU A 350 -27.59 -4.38 -23.12
CA GLU A 350 -27.52 -5.35 -24.22
C GLU A 350 -28.54 -6.49 -24.04
N ARG A 351 -28.65 -7.05 -22.83
CA ARG A 351 -29.60 -8.13 -22.54
C ARG A 351 -31.04 -7.68 -22.68
N GLU A 352 -31.34 -6.43 -22.30
CA GLU A 352 -32.66 -5.83 -22.44
C GLU A 352 -33.06 -5.69 -23.92
N GLU A 353 -32.19 -5.12 -24.75
CA GLU A 353 -32.42 -4.98 -26.20
C GLU A 353 -32.57 -6.33 -26.90
N LEU A 354 -31.76 -7.33 -26.51
CA LEU A 354 -31.84 -8.68 -27.07
C LEU A 354 -33.11 -9.42 -26.63
N ALA A 355 -33.53 -9.25 -25.36
CA ALA A 355 -34.79 -9.81 -24.88
C ALA A 355 -35.97 -9.21 -25.66
N ARG A 356 -35.97 -7.89 -25.83
CA ARG A 356 -37.01 -7.18 -26.58
C ARG A 356 -37.07 -7.60 -28.05
N LEU A 357 -35.92 -7.72 -28.72
CA LEU A 357 -35.83 -8.22 -30.11
C LEU A 357 -36.45 -9.62 -30.26
N ARG A 358 -36.17 -10.51 -29.31
CA ARG A 358 -36.72 -11.87 -29.31
C ARG A 358 -38.21 -11.89 -29.02
N ASP A 359 -38.66 -11.11 -28.04
CA ASP A 359 -40.01 -11.18 -27.53
C ASP A 359 -41.01 -10.47 -28.48
N GLU A 360 -40.61 -9.36 -29.12
CA GLU A 360 -41.48 -8.58 -30.02
C GLU A 360 -41.37 -9.00 -31.50
N LEU A 361 -40.16 -9.32 -31.98
CA LEU A 361 -39.90 -9.59 -33.40
C LEU A 361 -39.51 -11.04 -33.70
N HIS A 362 -39.25 -11.87 -32.68
CA HIS A 362 -38.80 -13.26 -32.82
C HIS A 362 -37.54 -13.41 -33.68
N LEU A 363 -36.69 -12.38 -33.69
CA LEU A 363 -35.40 -12.39 -34.38
C LEU A 363 -34.26 -12.72 -33.41
N ALA A 364 -33.16 -13.21 -33.98
CA ALA A 364 -31.90 -13.43 -33.28
C ALA A 364 -30.81 -12.54 -33.90
N PRO A 365 -29.89 -11.98 -33.10
CA PRO A 365 -28.82 -11.14 -33.61
C PRO A 365 -27.92 -11.88 -34.60
N GLY A 366 -27.50 -11.23 -35.68
CA GLY A 366 -26.62 -11.77 -36.72
C GLY A 366 -27.25 -12.79 -37.66
N ARG A 367 -28.52 -13.16 -37.46
CA ARG A 367 -29.23 -14.14 -38.30
C ARG A 367 -30.09 -13.44 -39.35
N ARG A 368 -29.88 -13.77 -40.63
CA ARG A 368 -30.77 -13.36 -41.73
C ARG A 368 -32.06 -14.18 -41.68
N VAL A 369 -33.19 -13.50 -41.78
CA VAL A 369 -34.52 -14.10 -41.90
C VAL A 369 -35.23 -13.46 -43.10
N ASP A 370 -35.83 -14.29 -43.94
CA ASP A 370 -36.54 -13.87 -45.14
C ASP A 370 -38.05 -14.02 -44.92
N PHE A 371 -38.80 -13.00 -45.32
CA PHE A 371 -40.27 -12.97 -45.25
C PHE A 371 -40.83 -12.76 -46.66
N ASP A 372 -41.85 -13.54 -47.05
CA ASP A 372 -42.40 -13.49 -48.41
C ASP A 372 -43.84 -12.98 -48.46
N GLY A 373 -44.17 -12.28 -49.54
CA GLY A 373 -45.54 -11.87 -49.89
C GLY A 373 -46.25 -11.11 -48.77
N LEU A 374 -47.37 -11.65 -48.27
CA LEU A 374 -48.17 -11.02 -47.23
C LEU A 374 -47.45 -10.95 -45.87
N GLU A 375 -46.53 -11.89 -45.61
CA GLU A 375 -45.74 -11.91 -44.37
C GLU A 375 -44.71 -10.77 -44.36
N ALA A 376 -44.12 -10.45 -45.51
CA ALA A 376 -43.21 -9.32 -45.66
C ALA A 376 -43.89 -7.99 -45.28
N ALA A 377 -45.11 -7.76 -45.79
CA ALA A 377 -45.89 -6.55 -45.50
C ALA A 377 -46.28 -6.45 -44.02
N ARG A 378 -46.71 -7.57 -43.41
CA ARG A 378 -47.03 -7.63 -41.98
C ARG A 378 -45.80 -7.40 -41.11
N PHE A 379 -44.66 -7.98 -41.49
CA PHE A 379 -43.41 -7.83 -40.74
C PHE A 379 -42.89 -6.38 -40.83
N ALA A 380 -42.95 -5.75 -42.01
CA ALA A 380 -42.58 -4.35 -42.17
C ALA A 380 -43.38 -3.40 -41.24
N GLN A 381 -44.68 -3.66 -41.04
CA GLN A 381 -45.51 -2.91 -40.08
C GLN A 381 -45.06 -3.13 -38.63
N LYS A 382 -44.77 -4.38 -38.25
CA LYS A 382 -44.23 -4.69 -36.91
C LYS A 382 -42.88 -4.01 -36.67
N LEU A 383 -42.01 -4.02 -37.68
CA LEU A 383 -40.69 -3.39 -37.61
C LEU A 383 -40.79 -1.87 -37.44
N ALA A 384 -41.72 -1.22 -38.16
CA ALA A 384 -41.96 0.22 -38.00
C ALA A 384 -42.42 0.57 -36.57
N ALA A 385 -43.36 -0.19 -36.02
CA ALA A 385 -43.83 -0.01 -34.63
C ALA A 385 -42.72 -0.23 -33.60
N PHE A 386 -41.88 -1.25 -33.82
CA PHE A 386 -40.72 -1.53 -32.97
C PHE A 386 -39.73 -0.35 -32.93
N CYS A 387 -39.44 0.26 -34.09
CA CYS A 387 -38.55 1.40 -34.21
C CYS A 387 -39.13 2.70 -33.63
N GLU A 388 -40.45 2.92 -33.72
CA GLU A 388 -41.11 4.10 -33.15
C GLU A 388 -41.11 4.11 -31.63
N ALA A 389 -41.21 2.95 -30.99
CA ALA A 389 -41.14 2.81 -29.53
C ALA A 389 -39.75 3.10 -28.93
N VAL A 390 -38.73 3.37 -29.75
CA VAL A 390 -37.33 3.62 -29.34
C VAL A 390 -36.98 5.12 -29.38
N ARG A 391 -37.81 5.97 -30.01
CA ARG A 391 -37.67 7.44 -29.99
C ARG A 391 -38.25 8.03 -28.71
#